data_AF-A0A803XTQ7-F1
#
_entry.id   AF-A0A803XTQ7-F1
#
_cell.length_a   1.000
_cell.length_b   1.000
_cell.length_c   1.000
_cell.angle_alpha   90.00
_cell.angle_beta   90.00
_cell.angle_gamma   90.00
#
_symmetry.space_group_name_H-M   'P 1'
#
loop_
_entity.id
_entity.type
_entity.pdbx_description
1 polymer ?
#
loop_
_entity_poly.entity_id
_entity_poly.type
_entity_poly.pdbx_seq_one_letter_code
_entity_poly.pdbx_strand_id
1 'polypeptide(L)' 'MNKLYIGNLGENVSPLDLESLFKDSKIPFSGQFLVKTGYAFVDCPDESWAMKAIEAL' A
#
# COMPACT_ATOMS: atom_id res chain seq x y z
N MET A 1 5.97 1.76 13.75
CA MET A 1 6.18 2.34 12.40
C MET A 1 5.04 1.89 11.49
N ASN A 2 4.23 2.82 10.99
CA ASN A 2 2.99 2.54 10.25
C ASN A 2 3.08 2.86 8.76
N LYS A 3 4.27 3.12 8.21
CA LYS A 3 4.47 3.40 6.78
C LYS A 3 4.95 2.16 6.06
N LEU A 4 4.29 1.80 4.96
CA LEU A 4 4.61 0.65 4.12
C LEU A 4 5.35 1.08 2.86
N TYR A 5 6.32 0.26 2.47
CA TYR A 5 6.97 0.30 1.17
C TYR A 5 6.45 -0.87 0.33
N ILE A 6 5.97 -0.57 -0.87
CA ILE A 6 5.45 -1.55 -1.83
C ILE A 6 6.42 -1.56 -3.01
N GLY A 7 7.22 -2.63 -3.13
CA GLY A 7 8.18 -2.79 -4.22
C GLY A 7 7.64 -3.61 -5.38
N ASN A 8 8.49 -3.81 -6.40
CA ASN A 8 8.19 -4.66 -7.56
C ASN A 8 6.94 -4.25 -8.33
N LEU A 9 6.67 -2.93 -8.38
CA LEU A 9 5.55 -2.39 -9.15
C LEU A 9 5.94 -2.23 -10.62
N GLY A 10 5.02 -2.55 -11.53
CA GLY A 10 5.19 -2.25 -12.94
C GLY A 10 5.21 -0.74 -13.21
N GLU A 11 5.82 -0.32 -14.32
CA GLU A 11 5.98 1.11 -14.67
C GLU A 11 4.65 1.86 -14.87
N ASN A 12 3.57 1.12 -15.14
CA ASN A 12 2.23 1.67 -15.39
C ASN A 12 1.30 1.60 -14.17
N VAL A 13 1.78 1.20 -12.99
CA VAL A 13 0.93 1.12 -11.79
C VAL A 13 0.52 2.52 -11.36
N SER A 14 -0.79 2.71 -11.17
CA SER A 14 -1.35 3.95 -10.67
C SER A 14 -1.70 3.85 -9.18
N PRO A 15 -1.82 4.99 -8.47
CA PRO A 15 -2.32 5.00 -7.10
C PRO A 15 -3.69 4.31 -6.94
N LEU A 16 -4.56 4.41 -7.95
CA LEU A 16 -5.91 3.83 -7.94
C LEU A 16 -5.88 2.29 -7.97
N ASP A 17 -4.88 1.69 -8.63
CA ASP A 17 -4.70 0.24 -8.65
C ASP A 17 -4.35 -0.28 -7.25
N LEU A 18 -3.44 0.44 -6.55
CA LEU A 18 -3.04 0.10 -5.19
C LEU A 18 -4.18 0.34 -4.18
N GLU A 19 -4.94 1.43 -4.34
CA GLU A 19 -6.13 1.67 -3.53
C GLU A 19 -7.17 0.57 -3.68
N SER A 20 -7.40 0.10 -4.92
CA SER A 20 -8.35 -0.97 -5.20
C SER A 20 -7.88 -2.27 -4.58
N LEU A 21 -6.59 -2.61 -4.72
CA LEU A 21 -5.98 -3.78 -4.07
C LEU A 21 -6.15 -3.78 -2.55
N PHE A 22 -5.87 -2.64 -1.89
CA PHE A 22 -6.03 -2.54 -0.43
C PHE A 22 -7.51 -2.63 -0.01
N LYS A 23 -8.43 -2.05 -0.79
CA LYS A 23 -9.88 -2.16 -0.54
C LYS A 23 -10.37 -3.60 -0.70
N ASP A 24 -9.93 -4.31 -1.74
CA ASP A 24 -10.28 -5.71 -2.01
C ASP A 24 -9.77 -6.64 -0.90
N SER A 25 -8.55 -6.40 -0.42
CA SER A 25 -7.96 -7.09 0.72
C SER A 25 -8.51 -6.63 2.08
N LYS A 26 -9.45 -5.67 2.11
CA LYS A 26 -10.05 -5.07 3.31
C LYS A 26 -9.01 -4.50 4.28
N ILE A 27 -7.89 -3.99 3.75
CA ILE A 27 -6.82 -3.36 4.52
C ILE A 27 -7.10 -1.86 4.54
N PRO A 28 -7.37 -1.26 5.71
CA PRO A 28 -7.47 0.17 5.84
C PRO A 28 -6.09 0.80 5.65
N PHE A 29 -6.05 1.87 4.87
CA PHE A 29 -4.89 2.74 4.70
C PHE A 29 -5.25 4.15 5.17
N SER A 30 -4.22 4.92 5.48
CA SER A 30 -4.28 6.32 5.90
C SER A 30 -3.51 7.18 4.89
N GLY A 31 -4.09 8.29 4.48
CA GLY A 31 -3.47 9.16 3.48
C GLY A 31 -3.59 8.64 2.05
N GLN A 32 -2.62 8.97 1.20
CA GLN A 32 -2.61 8.68 -0.24
C GLN A 32 -1.45 7.75 -0.60
N PHE A 33 -1.63 6.95 -1.65
CA PHE A 33 -0.55 6.15 -2.22
C PHE A 33 0.42 7.04 -3.01
N LEU A 34 1.66 7.10 -2.55
CA LEU A 34 2.73 7.81 -3.24
C LEU A 34 3.45 6.83 -4.17
N VAL A 35 3.04 6.79 -5.43
CA VAL A 35 3.64 5.92 -6.45
C VAL A 35 4.85 6.59 -7.09
N LYS A 36 5.92 5.81 -7.23
CA LYS A 36 7.16 6.12 -7.95
C LYS A 36 7.44 4.99 -8.95
N THR A 37 8.39 5.22 -9.85
CA THR A 37 8.79 4.21 -10.83
C THR A 37 9.40 2.99 -10.12
N GLY A 38 8.66 1.87 -10.11
CA GLY A 38 9.09 0.60 -9.51
C GLY A 38 8.70 0.38 -8.05
N TYR A 39 8.13 1.38 -7.36
CA TYR A 39 7.74 1.26 -5.95
C TYR A 39 6.72 2.32 -5.50
N ALA A 40 6.06 2.09 -4.38
CA ALA A 40 5.14 3.04 -3.77
C ALA A 40 5.27 3.07 -2.25
N PHE A 41 4.70 4.13 -1.66
CA PHE A 41 4.52 4.25 -0.21
C PHE A 41 3.07 4.50 0.15
N VAL A 42 2.66 3.97 1.29
CA VAL A 42 1.36 4.26 1.90
C VAL A 42 1.49 4.26 3.41
N ASP A 43 0.73 5.12 4.09
CA ASP A 43 0.61 5.10 5.54
C ASP A 43 -0.56 4.19 5.94
N CYS A 44 -0.40 3.40 6.98
CA CYS A 44 -1.46 2.61 7.60
C CYS A 44 -1.95 3.31 8.88
N PRO A 45 -3.18 3.00 9.36
CA PRO A 45 -3.70 3.59 10.58
C PRO A 45 -2.83 3.28 11.81
N ASP A 46 -2.29 2.07 11.87
CA ASP A 46 -1.44 1.59 12.96
C ASP A 46 -0.47 0.51 12.46
N GLU A 47 0.48 0.15 13.32
CA GLU A 47 1.51 -0.86 13.04
C GLU A 47 0.92 -2.26 12.87
N SER A 48 -0.18 -2.59 13.56
CA SER A 48 -0.84 -3.89 13.42
C SER A 48 -1.46 -4.05 12.03
N TRP A 49 -2.05 -2.99 11.47
CA TRP A 49 -2.51 -2.99 10.09
C TRP A 49 -1.38 -3.02 9.07
N ALA A 50 -0.28 -2.32 9.34
CA ALA A 50 0.91 -2.41 8.50
C ALA A 50 1.43 -3.86 8.42
N MET A 51 1.52 -4.55 9.55
CA MET A 51 1.94 -5.95 9.60
C MET A 51 0.96 -6.88 8.88
N LYS A 52 -0.35 -6.72 9.09
CA LYS A 52 -1.38 -7.48 8.37
C LYS A 52 -1.30 -7.29 6.85
N ALA A 53 -1.00 -6.07 6.40
CA ALA A 53 -0.87 -5.78 4.98
C ALA A 53 0.32 -6.53 4.37
N ILE A 54 1.44 -6.63 5.09
CA ILE A 54 2.63 -7.38 4.67
C ILE A 54 2.35 -8.89 4.64
N GLU A 55 1.57 -9.41 5.59
CA GLU A 55 1.22 -10.83 5.60
C GLU A 55 0.19 -11.22 4.53
N ALA A 56 -0.64 -10.28 4.11
CA ALA A 56 -1.73 -10.51 3.15
C ALA A 56 -1.36 -10.28 1.68
N LEU A 57 -0.29 -9.52 1.40
CA LEU A 57 0.10 -9.06 0.05
C LEU A 57 1.49 -9.51 -0.37
#